data_AF-A0A2C9V122-F1
#
_entry.id   AF-A0A2C9V122-F1
#
_cell.length_a   1.000
_cell.length_b   1.000
_cell.length_c   1.000
_cell.angle_alpha   90.00
_cell.angle_beta   90.00
_cell.angle_gamma   90.00
#
_symmetry.space_group_name_H-M   'P 1'
#
loop_
_entity.id
_entity.type
_entity.pdbx_description
1 polymer ?
#
loop_
_entity_poly.entity_id
_entity_poly.type
_entity_poly.pdbx_seq_one_letter_code
_entity_poly.pdbx_strand_id
1 'polypeptide(L)'
;MVAATGGDPEENIEKMSMLLKKIKDFVQTENPNMDTPASERSHPPNGSGQASANGNHKAPVIPDDFRCPISLELMKDPVIVSTGQTYERACIEKWLEAGHTTCPKTQQALNGTALTPNFVLRSLIAQWCEANGIEPPKRPSSSRCNKTSSAYSPAERTKIEILLHKLTSGSPEDQRSAAGEIRLLAKRNADNRVAIAEAGAIPLLVGLLSTPDSRIQEHAVTALLNLSICEDNKGSIISAGAVPGIVHVLKKGSMEARENAAATLFSLSVVDENKVTIGSSGAIPPLVTLLSEGTQRGKKDAATALFNLCIYQGNKGKAVRAGVVPTLMRLLTEPGGGMVDEALAILAILASHPEGKAAIGSAEAVSVLVEVIGNGSPRNRENAAAVLVHLCAGDQKYLAEAQELGVMGPLVDLAQNGTDRGKRKAQQLIERMSRFVGQQKQAQAQTETQSQVQTQQPQPSSISNPADK
;
A
#
# COMPACT_ATOMS: atom_id res chain seq x y z
N MET A 1 -27.64 40.51 7.37
CA MET A 1 -28.33 40.11 6.13
C MET A 1 -27.57 38.97 5.51
N VAL A 2 -28.30 37.89 5.25
CA VAL A 2 -27.82 36.58 4.80
C VAL A 2 -27.36 36.66 3.34
N ALA A 3 -26.26 35.98 3.01
CA ALA A 3 -26.05 35.42 1.68
C ALA A 3 -25.33 34.08 1.84
N ALA A 4 -26.10 33.05 2.16
CA ALA A 4 -25.70 31.67 2.01
C ALA A 4 -25.61 31.38 0.50
N THR A 5 -24.44 30.99 0.01
CA THR A 5 -24.31 30.26 -1.25
C THR A 5 -24.02 28.82 -0.90
N GLY A 6 -25.08 28.14 -0.45
CA GLY A 6 -25.13 26.68 -0.49
C GLY A 6 -25.19 26.28 -1.95
N GLY A 7 -24.09 25.71 -2.46
CA GLY A 7 -24.15 24.97 -3.72
C GLY A 7 -25.10 23.79 -3.53
N ASP A 8 -26.08 23.67 -4.41
CA ASP A 8 -27.14 22.68 -4.33
C ASP A 8 -26.53 21.26 -4.31
N PRO A 9 -26.79 20.45 -3.26
CA PRO A 9 -26.35 19.06 -3.22
C PRO A 9 -26.81 18.25 -4.43
N GLU A 10 -27.97 18.57 -5.01
CA GLU A 10 -28.48 17.91 -6.22
C GLU A 10 -27.62 18.23 -7.44
N GLU A 11 -27.13 19.45 -7.59
CA GLU A 11 -26.25 19.85 -8.71
C GLU A 11 -24.88 19.13 -8.62
N ASN A 12 -24.37 18.90 -7.41
CA ASN A 12 -23.13 18.14 -7.19
C ASN A 12 -23.33 16.64 -7.44
N ILE A 13 -24.48 16.06 -7.08
CA ILE A 13 -24.82 14.67 -7.36
C ILE A 13 -25.04 14.47 -8.87
N GLU A 14 -25.65 15.44 -9.54
CA GLU A 14 -25.92 15.40 -10.98
C GLU A 14 -24.62 15.54 -11.80
N LYS A 15 -23.69 16.42 -11.37
CA LYS A 15 -22.34 16.50 -11.94
C LYS A 15 -21.55 15.20 -11.75
N MET A 16 -21.63 14.59 -10.56
CA MET A 16 -20.95 13.32 -10.27
C MET A 16 -21.57 12.16 -11.06
N SER A 17 -22.90 12.15 -11.23
CA SER A 17 -23.63 11.20 -12.07
C SER A 17 -23.29 11.34 -13.55
N MET A 18 -23.19 12.57 -14.07
CA MET A 18 -22.73 12.84 -15.44
C MET A 18 -21.28 12.40 -15.68
N LEU A 19 -20.40 12.60 -14.71
CA LEU A 19 -19.01 12.12 -14.75
C LEU A 19 -18.95 10.59 -14.76
N LEU A 20 -19.69 9.92 -13.89
CA LEU A 20 -19.76 8.46 -13.84
C LEU A 20 -20.38 7.87 -15.12
N LYS A 21 -21.37 8.55 -15.71
CA LYS A 21 -21.97 8.16 -16.98
C LYS A 21 -20.99 8.31 -18.14
N LYS A 22 -20.24 9.41 -18.21
CA LYS A 22 -19.16 9.58 -19.21
C LYS A 22 -18.04 8.54 -19.07
N ILE A 23 -17.69 8.16 -17.84
CA ILE A 23 -16.71 7.09 -17.58
C ILE A 23 -17.26 5.73 -18.02
N LYS A 24 -18.54 5.45 -17.76
CA LYS A 24 -19.21 4.22 -18.21
C LYS A 24 -19.31 4.13 -19.73
N ASP A 25 -19.67 5.22 -20.39
CA ASP A 25 -19.82 5.28 -21.85
C ASP A 25 -18.45 5.12 -22.56
N PHE A 26 -17.37 5.65 -21.96
CA PHE A 26 -16.00 5.49 -22.45
C PHE A 26 -15.46 4.06 -22.29
N VAL A 27 -15.86 3.34 -21.22
CA VAL A 27 -15.47 1.94 -20.99
C VAL A 27 -16.26 0.96 -21.88
N GLN A 28 -17.45 1.34 -22.37
CA GLN A 28 -18.28 0.49 -23.23
C GLN A 28 -17.91 0.55 -24.71
N THR A 29 -17.14 1.55 -25.16
CA THR A 29 -16.69 1.67 -26.56
C THR A 29 -15.53 0.73 -26.96
N GLU A 30 -14.99 -0.08 -26.05
CA GLU A 30 -13.88 -1.00 -26.31
C GLU A 30 -14.26 -2.49 -26.44
N ASN A 31 -15.52 -2.82 -26.77
CA ASN A 31 -15.88 -4.20 -27.12
C ASN A 31 -16.87 -4.29 -28.29
N PRO A 32 -16.42 -4.73 -29.47
CA PRO A 32 -17.29 -5.42 -30.40
C PRO A 32 -16.71 -6.80 -30.72
N ASN A 33 -17.44 -7.85 -30.35
CA ASN A 33 -17.25 -9.17 -30.96
C ASN A 33 -18.58 -9.61 -31.61
N MET A 34 -18.48 -9.87 -32.92
CA MET A 34 -19.24 -10.79 -33.77
C MET A 34 -20.77 -10.77 -33.74
N ASP A 35 -21.37 -10.36 -34.87
CA ASP A 35 -22.29 -11.21 -35.65
C ASP A 35 -22.37 -10.72 -37.11
N THR A 36 -22.30 -11.65 -38.07
CA THR A 36 -22.38 -11.45 -39.54
C THR A 36 -23.86 -11.52 -40.01
N PRO A 37 -24.27 -11.04 -41.22
CA PRO A 37 -23.91 -11.71 -42.49
C PRO A 37 -23.77 -10.83 -43.76
N ALA A 38 -23.16 -11.49 -44.76
CA ALA A 38 -22.93 -11.22 -46.19
C ALA A 38 -23.79 -10.19 -46.99
N SER A 39 -23.13 -9.46 -47.92
CA SER A 39 -23.43 -9.51 -49.37
C SER A 39 -22.43 -8.71 -50.25
N GLU A 40 -21.82 -9.41 -51.21
CA GLU A 40 -21.49 -9.11 -52.63
C GLU A 40 -20.86 -7.79 -53.18
N ARG A 41 -19.76 -8.01 -53.97
CA ARG A 41 -19.23 -7.31 -55.18
C ARG A 41 -18.59 -5.92 -54.98
N SER A 42 -17.45 -5.51 -55.57
CA SER A 42 -16.61 -5.92 -56.72
C SER A 42 -15.28 -5.12 -56.70
N HIS A 43 -14.18 -5.64 -57.27
CA HIS A 43 -12.87 -4.96 -57.47
C HIS A 43 -12.82 -4.07 -58.75
N PRO A 44 -11.67 -3.48 -59.19
CA PRO A 44 -11.04 -2.19 -58.82
C PRO A 44 -10.82 -1.30 -60.11
N PRO A 45 -9.95 -0.26 -60.24
CA PRO A 45 -8.47 -0.36 -60.14
C PRO A 45 -7.67 0.91 -59.67
N ASN A 46 -6.36 0.69 -59.44
CA ASN A 46 -5.18 1.57 -59.46
C ASN A 46 -5.31 3.11 -59.55
N GLY A 47 -4.49 3.80 -58.73
CA GLY A 47 -4.09 5.18 -58.95
C GLY A 47 -3.09 5.70 -57.92
N SER A 48 -1.81 5.58 -58.22
CA SER A 48 -0.71 6.27 -57.53
C SER A 48 -0.89 7.79 -57.61
N GLY A 49 -0.94 8.46 -56.47
CA GLY A 49 -0.98 9.92 -56.40
C GLY A 49 -0.58 10.42 -55.01
N GLN A 50 0.61 10.99 -54.93
CA GLN A 50 1.04 11.83 -53.80
C GLN A 50 0.02 12.96 -53.61
N ALA A 51 -0.55 13.06 -52.41
CA ALA A 51 -1.24 14.24 -51.96
C ALA A 51 -0.75 14.57 -50.55
N SER A 52 0.14 15.56 -50.48
CA SER A 52 0.45 16.30 -49.25
C SER A 52 -0.85 16.88 -48.68
N ALA A 53 -1.35 16.29 -47.61
CA ALA A 53 -2.41 16.89 -46.80
C ALA A 53 -1.76 17.59 -45.62
N ASN A 54 -1.64 18.92 -45.76
CA ASN A 54 -1.29 19.85 -44.69
C ASN A 54 -2.42 19.79 -43.63
N GLY A 55 -2.26 18.93 -42.62
CA GLY A 55 -3.13 18.86 -41.45
C GLY A 55 -2.62 19.80 -40.37
N ASN A 56 -3.32 20.92 -40.20
CA ASN A 56 -3.06 21.92 -39.18
C ASN A 56 -3.30 21.31 -37.78
N HIS A 57 -2.28 20.68 -37.18
CA HIS A 57 -2.36 20.14 -35.82
C HIS A 57 -2.47 21.29 -34.81
N LYS A 58 -3.70 21.70 -34.50
CA LYS A 58 -3.96 22.50 -33.30
C LYS A 58 -3.46 21.71 -32.10
N ALA A 59 -2.57 22.31 -31.31
CA ALA A 59 -2.12 21.74 -30.06
C ALA A 59 -3.34 21.34 -29.19
N PRO A 60 -3.34 20.17 -28.53
CA PRO A 60 -4.45 19.74 -27.70
C PRO A 60 -4.72 20.75 -26.59
N VAL A 61 -5.98 21.15 -26.42
CA VAL A 61 -6.38 22.05 -25.34
C VAL A 61 -6.46 21.24 -24.05
N ILE A 62 -5.59 21.55 -23.08
CA ILE A 62 -5.60 20.89 -21.76
C ILE A 62 -6.91 21.22 -21.02
N PRO A 63 -7.70 20.22 -20.59
CA PRO A 63 -8.89 20.41 -19.75
C PRO A 63 -8.60 21.13 -18.44
N ASP A 64 -9.53 21.97 -17.98
CA ASP A 64 -9.37 22.78 -16.76
C ASP A 64 -9.18 21.92 -15.51
N ASP A 65 -9.79 20.72 -15.46
CA ASP A 65 -9.64 19.77 -14.36
C ASP A 65 -8.21 19.21 -14.24
N PHE A 66 -7.40 19.31 -15.31
CA PHE A 66 -6.02 18.83 -15.35
C PHE A 66 -4.99 19.96 -15.11
N ARG A 67 -5.45 21.20 -15.01
CA ARG A 67 -4.60 22.37 -14.78
C ARG A 67 -4.47 22.67 -13.29
N CYS A 68 -3.26 23.03 -12.88
CA CYS A 68 -3.03 23.54 -11.54
C CYS A 68 -3.68 24.93 -11.43
N PRO A 69 -4.54 25.20 -10.43
CA PRO A 69 -5.16 26.52 -10.29
C PRO A 69 -4.18 27.66 -9.97
N ILE A 70 -2.93 27.35 -9.59
CA ILE A 70 -1.89 28.34 -9.30
C ILE A 70 -1.09 28.66 -10.57
N SER A 71 -0.56 27.65 -11.26
CA SER A 71 0.29 27.85 -12.45
C SER A 71 -0.48 27.89 -13.77
N LEU A 72 -1.73 27.41 -13.79
CA LEU A 72 -2.56 27.21 -14.99
C LEU A 72 -1.99 26.21 -16.01
N GLU A 73 -0.91 25.51 -15.63
CA GLU A 73 -0.25 24.46 -16.42
C GLU A 73 -0.78 23.07 -16.06
N LEU A 74 -0.55 22.10 -16.96
CA LEU A 74 -0.86 20.69 -16.72
C LEU A 74 -0.15 20.18 -15.45
N MET A 75 -0.92 19.59 -14.53
CA MET A 75 -0.37 19.02 -13.29
C MET A 75 0.48 17.78 -13.57
N LYS A 76 1.68 17.76 -13.01
CA LYS A 76 2.63 16.64 -13.06
C LYS A 76 2.54 15.77 -11.81
N ASP A 77 2.41 16.43 -10.65
CA ASP A 77 2.21 15.77 -9.37
C ASP A 77 1.01 16.38 -8.64
N PRO A 78 -0.23 16.02 -9.03
CA PRO A 78 -1.43 16.57 -8.44
C PRO A 78 -1.58 16.13 -6.98
N VAL A 79 -1.76 17.09 -6.07
CA VAL A 79 -1.96 16.89 -4.63
C VAL A 79 -3.20 17.62 -4.13
N ILE A 80 -3.89 17.01 -3.18
CA ILE A 80 -5.12 17.49 -2.55
C ILE A 80 -4.76 18.16 -1.22
N VAL A 81 -5.25 19.38 -1.04
CA VAL A 81 -5.21 20.09 0.25
C VAL A 81 -6.45 19.78 1.09
N SER A 82 -6.45 20.16 2.37
CA SER A 82 -7.56 19.87 3.30
C SER A 82 -8.95 20.38 2.87
N THR A 83 -9.03 21.38 1.96
CA THR A 83 -10.28 21.87 1.37
C THR A 83 -10.77 21.03 0.18
N GLY A 84 -10.08 19.96 -0.19
CA GLY A 84 -10.43 19.06 -1.30
C GLY A 84 -9.99 19.55 -2.68
N GLN A 85 -9.39 20.74 -2.80
CA GLN A 85 -8.86 21.24 -4.07
C GLN A 85 -7.53 20.57 -4.42
N THR A 86 -7.31 20.37 -5.73
CA THR A 86 -6.08 19.76 -6.24
C THR A 86 -5.16 20.79 -6.89
N TYR A 87 -3.86 20.68 -6.63
CA TYR A 87 -2.81 21.57 -7.13
C TYR A 87 -1.60 20.76 -7.60
N GLU A 88 -0.74 21.38 -8.42
CA GLU A 88 0.63 20.89 -8.59
C GLU A 88 1.38 21.01 -7.26
N ARG A 89 2.03 19.93 -6.82
CA ARG A 89 2.78 19.85 -5.56
C ARG A 89 3.72 21.04 -5.37
N ALA A 90 4.60 21.29 -6.34
CA ALA A 90 5.61 22.33 -6.22
C ALA A 90 5.01 23.74 -6.10
N CYS A 91 3.81 23.97 -6.65
CA CYS A 91 3.13 25.25 -6.56
C CYS A 91 2.50 25.47 -5.19
N ILE A 92 1.83 24.46 -4.65
CA ILE A 92 1.16 24.58 -3.34
C ILE A 92 2.16 24.52 -2.18
N GLU A 93 3.26 23.77 -2.31
CA GLU A 93 4.34 23.77 -1.31
C GLU A 93 4.95 25.17 -1.17
N LYS A 94 5.29 25.84 -2.29
CA LYS A 94 5.77 27.23 -2.28
C LYS A 94 4.77 28.21 -1.65
N TRP A 95 3.48 28.02 -1.90
CA TRP A 95 2.42 28.85 -1.31
C TRP A 95 2.38 28.72 0.22
N LEU A 96 2.50 27.48 0.73
CA LEU A 96 2.53 27.21 2.16
C LEU A 96 3.84 27.70 2.82
N GLU A 97 4.98 27.54 2.14
CA GLU A 97 6.29 28.03 2.59
C GLU A 97 6.34 29.55 2.69
N ALA A 98 5.59 30.28 1.85
CA ALA A 98 5.43 31.73 1.94
C ALA A 98 4.57 32.17 3.16
N GLY A 99 4.11 31.24 3.99
CA GLY A 99 3.37 31.53 5.22
C GLY A 99 1.86 31.67 5.03
N HIS A 100 1.33 31.38 3.84
CA HIS A 100 -0.10 31.43 3.60
C HIS A 100 -0.82 30.21 4.19
N THR A 101 -1.91 30.47 4.92
CA THR A 101 -2.72 29.43 5.59
C THR A 101 -4.08 29.21 4.94
N THR A 102 -4.29 29.75 3.73
CA THR A 102 -5.55 29.68 2.99
C THR A 102 -5.38 28.92 1.67
N CYS A 103 -6.46 28.31 1.21
CA CYS A 103 -6.55 27.65 -0.08
C CYS A 103 -6.54 28.71 -1.21
N PRO A 104 -5.59 28.65 -2.17
CA PRO A 104 -5.47 29.67 -3.23
C PRO A 104 -6.74 29.89 -4.07
N LYS A 105 -7.54 28.83 -4.28
CA LYS A 105 -8.72 28.87 -5.15
C LYS A 105 -9.99 29.22 -4.40
N THR A 106 -10.19 28.69 -3.19
CA THR A 106 -11.44 28.88 -2.43
C THR A 106 -11.35 29.91 -1.31
N GLN A 107 -10.14 30.39 -1.00
CA GLN A 107 -9.84 31.31 0.11
C GLN A 107 -10.24 30.78 1.50
N GLN A 108 -10.60 29.50 1.60
CA GLN A 108 -10.90 28.84 2.88
C GLN A 108 -9.61 28.53 3.66
N ALA A 109 -9.67 28.58 4.98
CA ALA A 109 -8.55 28.23 5.84
C ALA A 109 -8.17 26.75 5.69
N LEU A 110 -6.87 26.46 5.64
CA LEU A 110 -6.33 25.10 5.54
C LEU A 110 -6.12 24.51 6.94
N ASN A 111 -6.63 23.30 7.18
CA ASN A 111 -6.45 22.55 8.42
C ASN A 111 -5.07 21.84 8.47
N GLY A 112 -4.00 22.60 8.23
CA GLY A 112 -2.60 22.12 8.22
C GLY A 112 -1.95 22.09 6.84
N THR A 113 -0.66 21.76 6.81
CA THR A 113 0.20 21.72 5.61
C THR A 113 0.27 20.33 4.95
N ALA A 114 -0.53 19.38 5.42
CA ALA A 114 -0.54 18.02 4.89
C ALA A 114 -1.12 17.98 3.46
N LEU A 115 -0.35 17.41 2.53
CA LEU A 115 -0.73 17.25 1.13
C LEU A 115 -0.97 15.78 0.81
N THR A 116 -2.17 15.45 0.33
CA THR A 116 -2.54 14.08 -0.04
C THR A 116 -2.38 13.89 -1.55
N PRO A 117 -1.54 12.99 -2.07
CA PRO A 117 -1.41 12.82 -3.51
C PRO A 117 -2.73 12.39 -4.19
N ASN A 118 -3.08 13.00 -5.33
CA ASN A 118 -4.26 12.67 -6.13
C ASN A 118 -3.90 11.67 -7.24
N PHE A 119 -3.78 10.40 -6.86
CA PHE A 119 -3.39 9.32 -7.78
C PHE A 119 -4.36 9.15 -8.95
N VAL A 120 -5.67 9.30 -8.69
CA VAL A 120 -6.72 9.15 -9.70
C VAL A 120 -6.56 10.22 -10.78
N LEU A 121 -6.45 11.49 -10.39
CA LEU A 121 -6.29 12.58 -11.35
C LEU A 121 -5.00 12.44 -12.14
N ARG A 122 -3.92 11.96 -11.51
CA ARG A 122 -2.66 11.70 -12.21
C ARG A 122 -2.78 10.61 -13.27
N SER A 123 -3.48 9.51 -12.96
CA SER A 123 -3.76 8.45 -13.95
C SER A 123 -4.61 8.98 -15.11
N LEU A 124 -5.61 9.82 -14.83
CA LEU A 124 -6.44 10.44 -15.87
C LEU A 124 -5.64 11.42 -16.74
N ILE A 125 -4.74 12.21 -16.15
CA ILE A 125 -3.83 13.09 -16.89
C ILE A 125 -2.90 12.28 -17.79
N ALA A 126 -2.33 11.17 -17.29
CA ALA A 126 -1.46 10.31 -18.09
C ALA A 126 -2.20 9.69 -19.29
N GLN A 127 -3.43 9.20 -19.08
CA GLN A 127 -4.28 8.68 -20.15
C GLN A 127 -4.65 9.75 -21.17
N TRP A 128 -4.97 10.96 -20.71
CA TRP A 128 -5.25 12.09 -21.61
C TRP A 128 -4.02 12.48 -22.43
N CYS A 129 -2.84 12.50 -21.81
CA CYS A 129 -1.57 12.76 -22.50
C CYS A 129 -1.34 11.73 -23.63
N GLU A 130 -1.47 10.44 -23.31
CA GLU A 130 -1.30 9.34 -24.27
C GLU A 130 -2.31 9.45 -25.43
N ALA A 131 -3.58 9.69 -25.15
CA ALA A 131 -4.63 9.84 -26.16
C ALA A 131 -4.44 11.06 -27.08
N ASN A 132 -3.69 12.07 -26.64
CA ASN A 132 -3.44 13.31 -27.39
C ASN A 132 -2.00 13.39 -27.94
N GLY A 133 -1.23 12.31 -27.86
CA GLY A 133 0.17 12.27 -28.33
C GLY A 133 1.12 13.20 -27.55
N ILE A 134 0.76 13.56 -26.32
CA ILE A 134 1.58 14.38 -25.41
C ILE A 134 2.36 13.43 -24.50
N GLU A 135 3.66 13.67 -24.30
CA GLU A 135 4.46 12.88 -23.36
C GLU A 135 3.93 13.08 -21.92
N PRO A 136 3.57 12.01 -21.18
CA PRO A 136 3.02 12.14 -19.84
C PRO A 136 4.05 12.77 -18.89
N PRO A 137 3.62 13.65 -17.97
CA PRO A 137 4.56 14.33 -17.08
C PRO A 137 5.28 13.34 -16.15
N LYS A 138 6.62 13.33 -16.22
CA LYS A 138 7.49 12.56 -15.32
C LYS A 138 7.64 13.29 -13.98
N ARG A 139 7.57 12.55 -12.86
CA ARG A 139 7.81 13.07 -11.50
C ARG A 139 9.18 13.79 -11.45
N PRO A 140 9.30 14.97 -10.82
CA PRO A 140 10.61 15.43 -10.36
C PRO A 140 11.04 14.50 -9.22
N SER A 141 11.99 13.61 -9.50
CA SER A 141 12.56 12.71 -8.49
C SER A 141 13.22 13.54 -7.37
N SER A 142 12.83 13.29 -6.12
CA SER A 142 13.50 13.79 -4.92
C SER A 142 14.82 13.01 -4.72
N SER A 143 15.75 13.23 -5.63
CA SER A 143 17.19 12.95 -5.57
C SER A 143 17.70 12.94 -7.01
N ARG A 144 18.04 14.13 -7.52
CA ARG A 144 19.01 14.21 -8.62
C ARG A 144 20.31 13.63 -8.09
N CYS A 145 20.60 12.36 -8.34
CA CYS A 145 21.99 11.98 -8.50
C CYS A 145 22.49 12.85 -9.65
N ASN A 146 23.51 13.65 -9.40
CA ASN A 146 23.99 14.64 -10.35
C ASN A 146 24.13 14.00 -11.73
N LYS A 147 23.55 14.64 -12.75
CA LYS A 147 23.91 14.42 -14.16
C LYS A 147 25.36 14.87 -14.38
N THR A 148 26.30 14.29 -13.66
CA THR A 148 27.57 13.95 -14.27
C THR A 148 27.25 12.69 -15.05
N SER A 149 27.29 12.79 -16.38
CA SER A 149 27.58 11.62 -17.21
C SER A 149 28.83 10.97 -16.62
N SER A 150 28.65 10.03 -15.68
CA SER A 150 29.68 9.09 -15.29
C SER A 150 29.90 8.29 -16.55
N ALA A 151 30.87 8.72 -17.35
CA ALA A 151 31.24 8.07 -18.58
C ALA A 151 31.75 6.69 -18.19
N TYR A 152 30.84 5.73 -18.14
CA TYR A 152 31.15 4.32 -18.09
C TYR A 152 32.27 4.04 -19.09
N SER A 153 33.31 3.36 -18.64
CA SER A 153 34.44 3.10 -19.54
C SER A 153 33.92 2.31 -20.75
N PRO A 154 34.41 2.60 -21.97
CA PRO A 154 34.00 1.84 -23.16
C PRO A 154 34.16 0.33 -22.97
N ALA A 155 35.17 -0.10 -22.20
CA ALA A 155 35.41 -1.49 -21.85
C ALA A 155 34.28 -2.11 -21.00
N GLU A 156 33.72 -1.39 -20.04
CA GLU A 156 32.58 -1.86 -19.23
C GLU A 156 31.31 -1.96 -20.07
N ARG A 157 31.10 -1.03 -21.01
CA ARG A 157 29.96 -1.05 -21.92
C ARG A 157 30.02 -2.27 -22.85
N THR A 158 31.18 -2.52 -23.47
CA THR A 158 31.41 -3.73 -24.27
C THR A 158 31.24 -5.00 -23.44
N LYS A 159 31.69 -5.01 -22.17
CA LYS A 159 31.48 -6.15 -21.28
C LYS A 159 29.99 -6.42 -21.06
N ILE A 160 29.18 -5.39 -20.80
CA ILE A 160 27.73 -5.53 -20.63
C ILE A 160 27.10 -6.08 -21.90
N GLU A 161 27.43 -5.53 -23.07
CA GLU A 161 26.90 -5.99 -24.37
C GLU A 161 27.18 -7.48 -24.64
N ILE A 162 28.40 -7.93 -24.36
CA ILE A 162 28.76 -9.36 -24.47
C ILE A 162 27.90 -10.22 -23.53
N LEU A 163 27.67 -9.75 -22.30
CA LEU A 163 26.81 -10.47 -21.35
C LEU A 163 25.36 -10.52 -21.83
N LEU A 164 24.84 -9.46 -22.44
CA LEU A 164 23.47 -9.47 -22.99
C LEU A 164 23.33 -10.45 -24.15
N HIS A 165 24.31 -10.53 -25.04
CA HIS A 165 24.33 -11.53 -26.11
C HIS A 165 24.35 -12.97 -25.55
N LYS A 166 25.03 -13.19 -24.43
CA LYS A 166 25.01 -14.50 -23.74
C LYS A 166 23.68 -14.79 -23.06
N LEU A 167 22.97 -13.79 -22.52
CA LEU A 167 21.63 -13.97 -21.97
C LEU A 167 20.60 -14.40 -23.03
N THR A 168 20.76 -13.93 -24.27
CA THR A 168 19.88 -14.30 -25.39
C THR A 168 20.32 -15.57 -26.11
N SER A 169 21.47 -16.14 -25.74
CA SER A 169 21.92 -17.40 -26.32
C SER A 169 20.99 -18.54 -25.88
N GLY A 170 20.83 -19.56 -26.71
CA GLY A 170 20.06 -20.76 -26.37
C GLY A 170 20.77 -21.69 -25.38
N SER A 171 21.95 -21.33 -24.90
CA SER A 171 22.76 -22.16 -24.00
C SER A 171 22.47 -21.82 -22.53
N PRO A 172 21.95 -22.78 -21.73
CA PRO A 172 21.74 -22.57 -20.30
C PRO A 172 23.03 -22.19 -19.55
N GLU A 173 24.19 -22.67 -20.02
CA GLU A 173 25.48 -22.35 -19.42
C GLU A 173 25.84 -20.88 -19.61
N ASP A 174 25.67 -20.37 -20.83
CA ASP A 174 25.92 -18.95 -21.15
C ASP A 174 24.96 -18.05 -20.38
N GLN A 175 23.68 -18.39 -20.35
CA GLN A 175 22.66 -17.66 -19.62
C GLN A 175 22.99 -17.61 -18.12
N ARG A 176 23.38 -18.75 -17.53
CA ARG A 176 23.75 -18.84 -16.11
C ARG A 176 24.99 -18.00 -15.81
N SER A 177 26.04 -18.15 -16.61
CA SER A 177 27.27 -17.38 -16.47
C SER A 177 27.01 -15.87 -16.61
N ALA A 178 26.25 -15.46 -17.61
CA ALA A 178 25.94 -14.07 -17.89
C ALA A 178 25.07 -13.44 -16.79
N ALA A 179 24.00 -14.11 -16.36
CA ALA A 179 23.16 -13.63 -15.26
C ALA A 179 23.98 -13.52 -13.95
N GLY A 180 24.88 -14.47 -13.70
CA GLY A 180 25.79 -14.46 -12.57
C GLY A 180 26.75 -13.26 -12.59
N GLU A 181 27.37 -12.97 -13.73
CA GLU A 181 28.23 -11.80 -13.93
C GLU A 181 27.47 -10.48 -13.79
N ILE A 182 26.28 -10.36 -14.40
CA ILE A 182 25.43 -9.16 -14.29
C ILE A 182 25.03 -8.91 -12.83
N ARG A 183 24.66 -9.97 -12.09
CA ARG A 183 24.38 -9.90 -10.66
C ARG A 183 25.57 -9.30 -9.89
N LEU A 184 26.79 -9.76 -10.16
CA LEU A 184 28.00 -9.27 -9.50
C LEU A 184 28.30 -7.81 -9.89
N LEU A 185 28.18 -7.45 -11.16
CA LEU A 185 28.39 -6.08 -11.62
C LEU A 185 27.40 -5.10 -10.97
N ALA A 186 26.11 -5.44 -10.93
CA ALA A 186 25.08 -4.61 -10.29
C ALA A 186 25.28 -4.44 -8.78
N LYS A 187 25.92 -5.41 -8.11
CA LYS A 187 26.25 -5.33 -6.67
C LYS A 187 27.35 -4.31 -6.37
N ARG A 188 28.31 -4.10 -7.30
CA ARG A 188 29.54 -3.34 -7.03
C ARG A 188 29.32 -1.85 -6.80
N ASN A 189 28.53 -1.16 -7.63
CA ASN A 189 28.30 0.27 -7.51
C ASN A 189 26.97 0.71 -8.14
N ALA A 190 26.56 1.96 -7.89
CA ALA A 190 25.31 2.54 -8.38
C ALA A 190 25.31 2.76 -9.89
N ASP A 191 26.42 3.30 -10.39
CA ASP A 191 26.67 3.54 -11.79
C ASP A 191 26.40 2.26 -12.63
N ASN A 192 26.82 1.07 -12.15
CA ASN A 192 26.73 -0.18 -12.94
C ASN A 192 25.26 -0.56 -13.10
N ARG A 193 24.46 -0.28 -12.07
CA ARG A 193 23.03 -0.55 -12.09
C ARG A 193 22.34 0.27 -13.17
N VAL A 194 22.75 1.53 -13.33
CA VAL A 194 22.22 2.41 -14.39
C VAL A 194 22.65 1.89 -15.75
N ALA A 195 23.96 1.65 -15.97
CA ALA A 195 24.47 1.19 -17.26
C ALA A 195 23.88 -0.16 -17.71
N ILE A 196 23.73 -1.11 -16.79
CA ILE A 196 23.11 -2.41 -17.07
C ILE A 196 21.64 -2.25 -17.47
N ALA A 197 20.91 -1.36 -16.80
CA ALA A 197 19.51 -1.09 -17.12
C ALA A 197 19.37 -0.38 -18.48
N GLU A 198 20.18 0.65 -18.75
CA GLU A 198 20.21 1.39 -20.01
C GLU A 198 20.63 0.51 -21.21
N ALA A 199 21.49 -0.48 -20.98
CA ALA A 199 21.88 -1.44 -22.00
C ALA A 199 20.75 -2.43 -22.37
N GLY A 200 19.63 -2.45 -21.65
CA GLY A 200 18.48 -3.32 -21.94
C GLY A 200 18.54 -4.69 -21.26
N ALA A 201 19.30 -4.83 -20.16
CA ALA A 201 19.38 -6.11 -19.44
C ALA A 201 18.07 -6.51 -18.76
N ILE A 202 17.26 -5.55 -18.32
CA ILE A 202 16.09 -5.81 -17.47
C ILE A 202 15.09 -6.77 -18.13
N PRO A 203 14.58 -6.53 -19.36
CA PRO A 203 13.66 -7.46 -20.01
C PRO A 203 14.24 -8.87 -20.20
N LEU A 204 15.54 -8.98 -20.48
CA LEU A 204 16.22 -10.27 -20.64
C LEU A 204 16.25 -11.04 -19.31
N LEU A 205 16.61 -10.36 -18.22
CA LEU A 205 16.59 -10.95 -16.87
C LEU A 205 15.18 -11.36 -16.45
N VAL A 206 14.16 -10.58 -16.81
CA VAL A 206 12.76 -10.93 -16.56
C VAL A 206 12.36 -12.23 -17.28
N GLY A 207 12.77 -12.39 -18.54
CA GLY A 207 12.54 -13.63 -19.30
C GLY A 207 13.14 -14.86 -18.62
N LEU A 208 14.30 -14.70 -17.96
CA LEU A 208 14.99 -15.79 -17.27
C LEU A 208 14.30 -16.25 -15.97
N LEU A 209 13.38 -15.46 -15.39
CA LEU A 209 12.64 -15.84 -14.18
C LEU A 209 11.71 -17.05 -14.37
N SER A 210 11.36 -17.37 -15.63
CA SER A 210 10.49 -18.50 -15.96
C SER A 210 11.26 -19.74 -16.45
N THR A 211 12.59 -19.70 -16.41
CA THR A 211 13.42 -20.84 -16.84
C THR A 211 13.32 -21.99 -15.83
N PRO A 212 13.42 -23.27 -16.26
CA PRO A 212 13.37 -24.40 -15.33
C PRO A 212 14.66 -24.55 -14.50
N ASP A 213 15.75 -23.91 -14.90
CA ASP A 213 17.04 -23.98 -14.21
C ASP A 213 17.02 -23.07 -12.97
N SER A 214 17.10 -23.69 -11.79
CA SER A 214 17.04 -22.99 -10.51
C SER A 214 18.18 -21.99 -10.31
N ARG A 215 19.38 -22.27 -10.84
CA ARG A 215 20.54 -21.37 -10.71
C ARG A 215 20.38 -20.16 -11.62
N ILE A 216 19.82 -20.33 -12.82
CA ILE A 216 19.50 -19.21 -13.71
C ILE A 216 18.44 -18.32 -13.06
N GLN A 217 17.35 -18.90 -12.55
CA GLN A 217 16.32 -18.13 -11.83
C GLN A 217 16.90 -17.34 -10.65
N GLU A 218 17.75 -17.99 -9.84
CA GLU A 218 18.39 -17.36 -8.68
C GLU A 218 19.30 -16.19 -9.08
N HIS A 219 20.14 -16.37 -10.10
CA HIS A 219 20.97 -15.29 -10.63
C HIS A 219 20.13 -14.14 -11.21
N ALA A 220 19.08 -14.46 -11.96
CA ALA A 220 18.18 -13.47 -12.56
C ALA A 220 17.47 -12.63 -11.50
N VAL A 221 16.84 -13.26 -10.50
CA VAL A 221 16.12 -12.54 -9.44
C VAL A 221 17.08 -11.72 -8.57
N THR A 222 18.30 -12.23 -8.32
CA THR A 222 19.28 -11.49 -7.52
C THR A 222 19.90 -10.33 -8.31
N ALA A 223 20.04 -10.45 -9.64
CA ALA A 223 20.42 -9.34 -10.49
C ALA A 223 19.34 -8.24 -10.46
N LEU A 224 18.06 -8.62 -10.57
CA LEU A 224 16.94 -7.68 -10.45
C LEU A 224 16.87 -7.01 -9.07
N LEU A 225 17.13 -7.75 -7.98
CA LEU A 225 17.27 -7.19 -6.63
C LEU A 225 18.36 -6.11 -6.58
N ASN A 226 19.55 -6.43 -7.10
CA ASN A 226 20.64 -5.47 -7.10
C ASN A 226 20.29 -4.24 -7.94
N LEU A 227 19.71 -4.43 -9.13
CA LEU A 227 19.26 -3.33 -9.98
C LEU A 227 18.19 -2.47 -9.32
N SER A 228 17.26 -3.07 -8.57
CA SER A 228 16.17 -2.36 -7.89
C SER A 228 16.65 -1.51 -6.72
N ILE A 229 17.90 -1.62 -6.26
CA ILE A 229 18.48 -0.70 -5.28
C ILE A 229 18.55 0.72 -5.84
N CYS A 230 18.72 0.89 -7.15
CA CYS A 230 18.65 2.19 -7.82
C CYS A 230 17.17 2.62 -7.99
N GLU A 231 16.81 3.82 -7.55
CA GLU A 231 15.44 4.36 -7.71
C GLU A 231 15.02 4.48 -9.18
N ASP A 232 15.90 4.99 -10.05
CA ASP A 232 15.62 5.20 -11.47
C ASP A 232 15.31 3.88 -12.21
N ASN A 233 15.85 2.77 -11.73
CA ASN A 233 15.62 1.45 -12.33
C ASN A 233 14.27 0.84 -11.94
N LYS A 234 13.66 1.24 -10.82
CA LYS A 234 12.43 0.59 -10.31
C LYS A 234 11.28 0.69 -11.30
N GLY A 235 11.13 1.86 -11.95
CA GLY A 235 10.14 2.07 -13.00
C GLY A 235 10.34 1.09 -14.17
N SER A 236 11.57 1.00 -14.67
CA SER A 236 11.93 0.09 -15.78
C SER A 236 11.69 -1.38 -15.44
N ILE A 237 11.98 -1.81 -14.19
CA ILE A 237 11.72 -3.18 -13.73
C ILE A 237 10.23 -3.49 -13.73
N ILE A 238 9.39 -2.56 -13.25
CA ILE A 238 7.93 -2.75 -13.24
C ILE A 238 7.37 -2.75 -14.66
N SER A 239 7.77 -1.79 -15.50
CA SER A 239 7.31 -1.68 -16.90
C SER A 239 7.74 -2.87 -17.76
N ALA A 240 8.85 -3.53 -17.43
CA ALA A 240 9.29 -4.76 -18.08
C ALA A 240 8.46 -6.00 -17.67
N GLY A 241 7.45 -5.85 -16.81
CA GLY A 241 6.59 -6.97 -16.41
C GLY A 241 7.28 -7.94 -15.44
N ALA A 242 8.24 -7.48 -14.62
CA ALA A 242 8.99 -8.36 -13.73
C ALA A 242 8.15 -9.03 -12.63
N VAL A 243 7.07 -8.37 -12.17
CA VAL A 243 6.35 -8.76 -10.96
C VAL A 243 5.79 -10.19 -11.02
N PRO A 244 5.07 -10.63 -12.08
CA PRO A 244 4.60 -12.02 -12.16
C PRO A 244 5.73 -13.06 -12.10
N GLY A 245 6.87 -12.79 -12.76
CA GLY A 245 8.05 -13.66 -12.73
C GLY A 245 8.68 -13.73 -11.33
N ILE A 246 8.80 -12.59 -10.64
CA ILE A 246 9.31 -12.54 -9.27
C ILE A 246 8.38 -13.31 -8.32
N VAL A 247 7.07 -13.18 -8.50
CA VAL A 247 6.07 -13.95 -7.73
C VAL A 247 6.14 -15.44 -8.03
N HIS A 248 6.44 -15.84 -9.27
CA HIS A 248 6.69 -17.24 -9.63
C HIS A 248 7.91 -17.79 -8.87
N VAL A 249 9.04 -17.07 -8.91
CA VAL A 249 10.25 -17.46 -8.17
C VAL A 249 10.00 -17.53 -6.66
N LEU A 250 9.25 -16.58 -6.10
CA LEU A 250 8.87 -16.60 -4.69
C LEU A 250 8.04 -17.84 -4.29
N LYS A 251 7.25 -18.39 -5.23
CA LYS A 251 6.43 -19.59 -5.02
C LYS A 251 7.19 -20.90 -5.20
N LYS A 252 8.12 -20.96 -6.17
CA LYS A 252 8.67 -22.22 -6.69
C LYS A 252 10.19 -22.32 -6.69
N GLY A 253 10.90 -21.22 -6.46
CA GLY A 253 12.36 -21.18 -6.49
C GLY A 253 13.03 -21.89 -5.32
N SER A 254 14.36 -21.97 -5.37
CA SER A 254 15.20 -22.36 -4.22
C SER A 254 14.93 -21.43 -3.03
N MET A 255 15.25 -21.85 -1.80
CA MET A 255 15.09 -20.96 -0.65
C MET A 255 15.83 -19.62 -0.83
N GLU A 256 17.06 -19.64 -1.33
CA GLU A 256 17.80 -18.42 -1.64
C GLU A 256 17.09 -17.55 -2.70
N ALA A 257 16.57 -18.15 -3.78
CA ALA A 257 15.83 -17.43 -4.79
C ALA A 257 14.52 -16.82 -4.24
N ARG A 258 13.81 -17.54 -3.36
CA ARG A 258 12.59 -17.05 -2.68
C ARG A 258 12.90 -15.86 -1.77
N GLU A 259 13.99 -15.91 -1.01
CA GLU A 259 14.48 -14.81 -0.18
C GLU A 259 14.81 -13.57 -1.02
N ASN A 260 15.60 -13.75 -2.09
CA ASN A 260 15.94 -12.66 -3.00
C ASN A 260 14.70 -12.11 -3.72
N ALA A 261 13.71 -12.94 -4.05
CA ALA A 261 12.43 -12.50 -4.61
C ALA A 261 11.65 -11.62 -3.61
N ALA A 262 11.55 -12.02 -2.34
CA ALA A 262 10.89 -11.23 -1.31
C ALA A 262 11.60 -9.88 -1.09
N ALA A 263 12.94 -9.87 -1.03
CA ALA A 263 13.73 -8.64 -0.95
C ALA A 263 13.53 -7.73 -2.17
N THR A 264 13.40 -8.30 -3.36
CA THR A 264 13.13 -7.54 -4.61
C THR A 264 11.77 -6.88 -4.54
N LEU A 265 10.74 -7.61 -4.12
CA LEU A 265 9.39 -7.07 -3.94
C LEU A 265 9.36 -5.95 -2.89
N PHE A 266 10.08 -6.12 -1.77
CA PHE A 266 10.25 -5.06 -0.78
C PHE A 266 10.87 -3.81 -1.42
N SER A 267 12.01 -3.96 -2.09
CA SER A 267 12.73 -2.86 -2.73
C SER A 267 11.85 -2.10 -3.73
N LEU A 268 11.11 -2.81 -4.58
CA LEU A 268 10.18 -2.20 -5.55
C LEU A 268 8.99 -1.53 -4.86
N SER A 269 8.50 -2.10 -3.76
CA SER A 269 7.32 -1.59 -3.04
C SER A 269 7.55 -0.27 -2.30
N VAL A 270 8.80 0.17 -2.13
CA VAL A 270 9.10 1.49 -1.54
C VAL A 270 8.36 2.61 -2.29
N VAL A 271 8.24 2.48 -3.61
CA VAL A 271 7.40 3.33 -4.45
C VAL A 271 5.93 2.97 -4.24
N ASP A 272 5.10 3.93 -3.81
CA ASP A 272 3.68 3.73 -3.48
C ASP A 272 2.87 3.14 -4.64
N GLU A 273 3.12 3.60 -5.86
CA GLU A 273 2.45 3.11 -7.06
C GLU A 273 2.66 1.60 -7.27
N ASN A 274 3.84 1.09 -6.92
CA ASN A 274 4.18 -0.32 -7.10
C ASN A 274 3.46 -1.24 -6.11
N LYS A 275 3.04 -0.72 -4.95
CA LYS A 275 2.34 -1.51 -3.91
C LYS A 275 1.02 -2.10 -4.45
N VAL A 276 0.33 -1.36 -5.30
CA VAL A 276 -0.94 -1.79 -5.92
C VAL A 276 -0.70 -2.91 -6.93
N THR A 277 0.28 -2.72 -7.82
CA THR A 277 0.68 -3.70 -8.83
C THR A 277 1.15 -5.00 -8.18
N ILE A 278 2.10 -4.91 -7.24
CA ILE A 278 2.64 -6.08 -6.52
C ILE A 278 1.55 -6.84 -5.77
N GLY A 279 0.68 -6.12 -5.05
CA GLY A 279 -0.42 -6.72 -4.31
C GLY A 279 -1.50 -7.35 -5.20
N SER A 280 -1.65 -6.90 -6.45
CA SER A 280 -2.64 -7.45 -7.40
C SER A 280 -2.09 -8.64 -8.20
N SER A 281 -0.77 -8.76 -8.32
CA SER A 281 -0.10 -9.92 -8.93
C SER A 281 -0.03 -11.18 -8.05
N GLY A 282 -0.73 -11.19 -6.92
CA GLY A 282 -0.77 -12.36 -6.03
C GLY A 282 0.54 -12.63 -5.25
N ALA A 283 1.32 -11.57 -4.97
CA ALA A 283 2.56 -11.67 -4.20
C ALA A 283 2.35 -12.00 -2.71
N ILE A 284 1.20 -11.61 -2.15
CA ILE A 284 0.95 -11.68 -0.70
C ILE A 284 0.92 -13.11 -0.15
N PRO A 285 0.15 -14.08 -0.70
CA PRO A 285 0.13 -15.44 -0.14
C PRO A 285 1.49 -16.16 -0.11
N PRO A 286 2.33 -16.07 -1.17
CA PRO A 286 3.69 -16.62 -1.12
C PRO A 286 4.60 -15.94 -0.10
N LEU A 287 4.44 -14.63 0.13
CA LEU A 287 5.16 -13.93 1.20
C LEU A 287 4.73 -14.43 2.58
N VAL A 288 3.43 -14.67 2.80
CA VAL A 288 2.94 -15.28 4.05
C VAL A 288 3.49 -16.70 4.24
N THR A 289 3.58 -17.46 3.15
CA THR A 289 4.19 -18.80 3.17
C THR A 289 5.67 -18.71 3.57
N LEU A 290 6.45 -17.82 2.94
CA LEU A 290 7.86 -17.60 3.27
C LEU A 290 8.06 -17.09 4.70
N LEU A 291 7.16 -16.25 5.21
CA LEU A 291 7.15 -15.82 6.61
C LEU A 291 6.95 -17.00 7.58
N SER A 292 6.18 -18.00 7.16
CA SER A 292 5.85 -19.16 7.97
C SER A 292 6.98 -20.20 8.03
N GLU A 293 7.54 -20.57 6.87
CA GLU A 293 8.46 -21.72 6.72
C GLU A 293 9.88 -21.34 6.29
N GLY A 294 10.16 -20.07 6.02
CA GLY A 294 11.45 -19.60 5.53
C GLY A 294 12.56 -19.67 6.57
N THR A 295 13.81 -19.50 6.11
CA THR A 295 14.96 -19.28 7.00
C THR A 295 14.77 -17.99 7.80
N GLN A 296 15.60 -17.74 8.80
CA GLN A 296 15.57 -16.48 9.54
C GLN A 296 15.70 -15.24 8.63
N ARG A 297 16.49 -15.35 7.55
CA ARG A 297 16.59 -14.30 6.52
C ARG A 297 15.29 -14.19 5.73
N GLY A 298 14.76 -15.31 5.24
CA GLY A 298 13.51 -15.33 4.49
C GLY A 298 12.30 -14.81 5.26
N LYS A 299 12.19 -15.14 6.55
CA LYS A 299 11.16 -14.58 7.43
C LYS A 299 11.26 -13.06 7.52
N LYS A 300 12.48 -12.51 7.68
CA LYS A 300 12.73 -11.06 7.74
C LYS A 300 12.44 -10.36 6.42
N ASP A 301 12.90 -10.92 5.31
CA ASP A 301 12.65 -10.37 3.96
C ASP A 301 11.14 -10.39 3.65
N ALA A 302 10.45 -11.48 3.97
CA ALA A 302 9.00 -11.60 3.81
C ALA A 302 8.23 -10.61 4.70
N ALA A 303 8.60 -10.51 5.97
CA ALA A 303 7.95 -9.59 6.90
C ALA A 303 8.11 -8.13 6.47
N THR A 304 9.31 -7.74 6.02
CA THR A 304 9.59 -6.38 5.57
C THR A 304 8.80 -6.04 4.30
N ALA A 305 8.71 -6.98 3.35
CA ALA A 305 7.87 -6.84 2.16
C ALA A 305 6.38 -6.72 2.53
N LEU A 306 5.86 -7.59 3.41
CA LEU A 306 4.47 -7.56 3.87
C LEU A 306 4.13 -6.26 4.59
N PHE A 307 4.98 -5.81 5.50
CA PHE A 307 4.83 -4.55 6.22
C PHE A 307 4.65 -3.39 5.24
N ASN A 308 5.58 -3.26 4.29
CA ASN A 308 5.58 -2.14 3.35
C ASN A 308 4.42 -2.22 2.35
N LEU A 309 4.06 -3.41 1.87
CA LEU A 309 2.90 -3.61 1.01
C LEU A 309 1.58 -3.30 1.73
N CYS A 310 1.47 -3.61 3.02
CA CYS A 310 0.27 -3.38 3.83
C CYS A 310 0.10 -1.93 4.32
N ILE A 311 1.08 -1.05 4.09
CA ILE A 311 0.87 0.40 4.23
C ILE A 311 -0.28 0.85 3.32
N TYR A 312 -0.36 0.27 2.11
CA TYR A 312 -1.49 0.45 1.22
C TYR A 312 -2.73 -0.32 1.72
N GLN A 313 -3.84 0.40 1.93
CA GLN A 313 -5.07 -0.15 2.53
C GLN A 313 -5.63 -1.35 1.77
N GLY A 314 -5.62 -1.32 0.42
CA GLY A 314 -6.15 -2.40 -0.41
C GLY A 314 -5.39 -3.73 -0.29
N ASN A 315 -4.17 -3.72 0.28
CA ASN A 315 -3.39 -4.94 0.53
C ASN A 315 -3.65 -5.56 1.91
N LYS A 316 -4.19 -4.81 2.87
CA LYS A 316 -4.43 -5.31 4.23
C LYS A 316 -5.44 -6.46 4.24
N GLY A 317 -6.61 -6.28 3.61
CA GLY A 317 -7.60 -7.36 3.47
C GLY A 317 -7.05 -8.59 2.73
N LYS A 318 -6.25 -8.37 1.68
CA LYS A 318 -5.57 -9.47 0.96
C LYS A 318 -4.63 -10.26 1.87
N ALA A 319 -3.86 -9.58 2.73
CA ALA A 319 -2.96 -10.22 3.69
C ALA A 319 -3.71 -11.01 4.76
N VAL A 320 -4.82 -10.46 5.27
CA VAL A 320 -5.69 -11.16 6.23
C VAL A 320 -6.25 -12.44 5.62
N ARG A 321 -6.84 -12.37 4.42
CA ARG A 321 -7.37 -13.55 3.71
C ARG A 321 -6.31 -14.58 3.33
N ALA A 322 -5.06 -14.15 3.18
CA ALA A 322 -3.92 -15.04 2.96
C ALA A 322 -3.43 -15.75 4.24
N GLY A 323 -4.08 -15.55 5.40
CA GLY A 323 -3.72 -16.23 6.65
C GLY A 323 -2.51 -15.63 7.38
N VAL A 324 -2.23 -14.33 7.17
CA VAL A 324 -1.08 -13.69 7.83
C VAL A 324 -1.24 -13.63 9.35
N VAL A 325 -2.45 -13.40 9.88
CA VAL A 325 -2.67 -13.20 11.32
C VAL A 325 -2.30 -14.43 12.16
N PRO A 326 -2.78 -15.66 11.85
CA PRO A 326 -2.32 -16.86 12.56
C PRO A 326 -0.81 -17.06 12.52
N THR A 327 -0.18 -16.74 11.38
CA THR A 327 1.29 -16.82 11.22
C THR A 327 2.00 -15.84 12.16
N LEU A 328 1.54 -14.59 12.22
CA LEU A 328 2.11 -13.57 13.10
C LEU A 328 1.92 -13.95 14.57
N MET A 329 0.75 -14.45 14.96
CA MET A 329 0.50 -14.90 16.34
C MET A 329 1.44 -16.03 16.76
N ARG A 330 1.66 -17.03 15.89
CA ARG A 330 2.64 -18.09 16.13
C ARG A 330 4.06 -17.53 16.33
N LEU A 331 4.47 -16.54 15.52
CA LEU A 331 5.79 -15.91 15.63
C LEU A 331 5.95 -15.10 16.93
N LEU A 332 4.86 -14.58 17.52
CA LEU A 332 4.90 -13.92 18.83
C LEU A 332 5.12 -14.90 19.99
N THR A 333 4.58 -16.11 19.87
CA THR A 333 4.62 -17.13 20.91
C THR A 333 5.73 -18.18 20.69
N GLU A 334 6.54 -18.02 19.64
CA GLU A 334 7.61 -18.96 19.30
C GLU A 334 8.75 -18.90 20.32
N PRO A 335 9.20 -20.05 20.86
CA PRO A 335 10.36 -20.11 21.74
C PRO A 335 11.60 -19.51 21.05
N GLY A 336 12.24 -18.52 21.69
CA GLY A 336 13.42 -17.83 21.15
C GLY A 336 13.15 -16.45 20.53
N GLY A 337 11.89 -16.08 20.26
CA GLY A 337 11.49 -14.68 20.04
C GLY A 337 12.10 -13.95 18.84
N GLY A 338 12.61 -14.66 17.83
CA GLY A 338 13.41 -14.06 16.75
C GLY A 338 12.68 -13.15 15.75
N MET A 339 11.36 -13.02 15.84
CA MET A 339 10.51 -12.27 14.89
C MET A 339 9.42 -11.40 15.57
N VAL A 340 9.55 -11.14 16.88
CA VAL A 340 8.51 -10.44 17.66
C VAL A 340 8.31 -8.99 17.18
N ASP A 341 9.40 -8.28 16.87
CA ASP A 341 9.37 -6.90 16.37
C ASP A 341 8.59 -6.79 15.07
N GLU A 342 8.94 -7.63 14.10
CA GLU A 342 8.32 -7.68 12.79
C GLU A 342 6.86 -8.10 12.87
N ALA A 343 6.56 -9.12 13.69
CA ALA A 343 5.19 -9.62 13.85
C ALA A 343 4.26 -8.54 14.41
N LEU A 344 4.67 -7.86 15.49
CA LEU A 344 3.89 -6.77 16.09
C LEU A 344 3.73 -5.57 15.15
N ALA A 345 4.76 -5.23 14.37
CA ALA A 345 4.70 -4.12 13.43
C ALA A 345 3.64 -4.38 12.34
N ILE A 346 3.57 -5.60 11.80
CA ILE A 346 2.56 -5.98 10.81
C ILE A 346 1.17 -6.04 11.45
N LEU A 347 1.03 -6.65 12.64
CA LEU A 347 -0.25 -6.67 13.38
C LEU A 347 -0.79 -5.26 13.63
N ALA A 348 0.07 -4.31 14.02
CA ALA A 348 -0.33 -2.91 14.25
C ALA A 348 -0.88 -2.25 12.98
N ILE A 349 -0.29 -2.52 11.80
CA ILE A 349 -0.82 -2.04 10.52
C ILE A 349 -2.18 -2.69 10.23
N LEU A 350 -2.30 -4.00 10.41
CA LEU A 350 -3.52 -4.75 10.09
C LEU A 350 -4.68 -4.43 11.03
N ALA A 351 -4.42 -4.15 12.30
CA ALA A 351 -5.44 -3.81 13.29
C ALA A 351 -6.24 -2.54 12.95
N SER A 352 -5.66 -1.66 12.13
CA SER A 352 -6.35 -0.47 11.60
C SER A 352 -7.40 -0.78 10.52
N HIS A 353 -7.39 -2.00 9.95
CA HIS A 353 -8.35 -2.44 8.93
C HIS A 353 -9.45 -3.30 9.56
N PRO A 354 -10.73 -3.19 9.16
CA PRO A 354 -11.83 -3.97 9.74
C PRO A 354 -11.61 -5.49 9.71
N GLU A 355 -11.23 -6.06 8.55
CA GLU A 355 -10.91 -7.50 8.45
C GLU A 355 -9.74 -7.90 9.34
N GLY A 356 -8.71 -7.05 9.44
CA GLY A 356 -7.53 -7.33 10.26
C GLY A 356 -7.87 -7.29 11.75
N LYS A 357 -8.64 -6.29 12.18
CA LYS A 357 -9.15 -6.20 13.55
C LYS A 357 -9.96 -7.43 13.95
N ALA A 358 -10.90 -7.86 13.10
CA ALA A 358 -11.71 -9.05 13.36
C ALA A 358 -10.86 -10.32 13.45
N ALA A 359 -9.90 -10.49 12.52
CA ALA A 359 -9.01 -11.65 12.53
C ALA A 359 -8.09 -11.69 13.75
N ILE A 360 -7.50 -10.54 14.14
CA ILE A 360 -6.64 -10.45 15.33
C ILE A 360 -7.45 -10.75 16.60
N GLY A 361 -8.66 -10.18 16.69
CA GLY A 361 -9.56 -10.42 17.81
C GLY A 361 -10.06 -11.86 17.91
N SER A 362 -10.12 -12.59 16.78
CA SER A 362 -10.47 -14.03 16.74
C SER A 362 -9.28 -14.93 17.05
N ALA A 363 -8.06 -14.40 17.03
CA ALA A 363 -6.83 -15.13 17.32
C ALA A 363 -6.37 -14.98 18.77
N GLU A 364 -7.30 -14.61 19.67
CA GLU A 364 -7.09 -14.50 21.13
C GLU A 364 -5.86 -13.64 21.51
N ALA A 365 -5.61 -12.58 20.74
CA ALA A 365 -4.36 -11.83 20.84
C ALA A 365 -4.20 -11.03 22.14
N VAL A 366 -5.27 -10.78 22.91
CA VAL A 366 -5.24 -9.85 24.05
C VAL A 366 -4.25 -10.31 25.13
N SER A 367 -4.26 -11.58 25.52
CA SER A 367 -3.33 -12.15 26.50
C SER A 367 -1.87 -11.90 26.13
N VAL A 368 -1.49 -12.27 24.91
CA VAL A 368 -0.14 -12.08 24.35
C VAL A 368 0.23 -10.60 24.32
N LEU A 369 -0.69 -9.72 23.91
CA LEU A 369 -0.43 -8.28 23.83
C LEU A 369 -0.23 -7.64 25.22
N VAL A 370 -1.00 -8.06 26.22
CA VAL A 370 -0.85 -7.58 27.60
C VAL A 370 0.52 -7.96 28.16
N GLU A 371 0.94 -9.22 27.95
CA GLU A 371 2.26 -9.71 28.35
C GLU A 371 3.38 -8.90 27.67
N VAL A 372 3.28 -8.68 26.35
CA VAL A 372 4.26 -7.91 25.58
C VAL A 372 4.33 -6.45 26.04
N ILE A 373 3.22 -5.82 26.44
CA ILE A 373 3.23 -4.46 26.98
C ILE A 373 3.97 -4.38 28.32
N GLY A 374 3.92 -5.45 29.13
CA GLY A 374 4.65 -5.53 30.40
C GLY A 374 6.14 -5.77 30.21
N ASN A 375 6.51 -6.71 29.33
CA ASN A 375 7.85 -7.31 29.32
C ASN A 375 8.66 -7.07 28.03
N GLY A 376 8.05 -6.49 26.99
CA GLY A 376 8.68 -6.33 25.67
C GLY A 376 9.69 -5.18 25.57
N SER A 377 10.41 -5.11 24.45
CA SER A 377 11.23 -3.95 24.11
C SER A 377 10.38 -2.68 23.96
N PRO A 378 10.95 -1.47 24.02
CA PRO A 378 10.19 -0.23 23.80
C PRO A 378 9.36 -0.26 22.50
N ARG A 379 9.91 -0.84 21.42
CA ARG A 379 9.23 -1.01 20.14
C ARG A 379 8.10 -2.05 20.19
N ASN A 380 8.31 -3.15 20.90
CA ASN A 380 7.25 -4.16 21.10
C ASN A 380 6.08 -3.57 21.88
N ARG A 381 6.37 -2.90 23.00
CA ARG A 381 5.37 -2.33 23.90
C ARG A 381 4.50 -1.31 23.17
N GLU A 382 5.08 -0.39 22.39
CA GLU A 382 4.29 0.60 21.64
C GLU A 382 3.43 -0.03 20.55
N ASN A 383 3.92 -1.07 19.86
CA ASN A 383 3.16 -1.71 18.79
C ASN A 383 2.03 -2.58 19.38
N ALA A 384 2.30 -3.30 20.47
CA ALA A 384 1.28 -4.08 21.16
C ALA A 384 0.16 -3.18 21.72
N ALA A 385 0.52 -2.06 22.35
CA ALA A 385 -0.44 -1.05 22.78
C ALA A 385 -1.24 -0.49 21.60
N ALA A 386 -0.61 -0.25 20.44
CA ALA A 386 -1.31 0.20 19.24
C ALA A 386 -2.33 -0.82 18.73
N VAL A 387 -2.02 -2.12 18.76
CA VAL A 387 -2.97 -3.19 18.40
C VAL A 387 -4.15 -3.22 19.39
N LEU A 388 -3.89 -3.20 20.71
CA LEU A 388 -4.95 -3.18 21.71
C LEU A 388 -5.86 -1.96 21.59
N VAL A 389 -5.32 -0.78 21.31
CA VAL A 389 -6.11 0.43 21.04
C VAL A 389 -7.11 0.21 19.91
N HIS A 390 -6.71 -0.49 18.84
CA HIS A 390 -7.59 -0.76 17.71
C HIS A 390 -8.67 -1.82 18.01
N LEU A 391 -8.31 -2.88 18.74
CA LEU A 391 -9.25 -3.91 19.19
C LEU A 391 -10.31 -3.32 20.13
N CYS A 392 -9.85 -2.63 21.18
CA CYS A 392 -10.68 -1.97 22.18
C CYS A 392 -11.55 -0.83 21.61
N ALA A 393 -11.18 -0.26 20.46
CA ALA A 393 -12.03 0.70 19.75
C ALA A 393 -13.26 0.04 19.11
N GLY A 394 -13.14 -1.24 18.75
CA GLY A 394 -14.18 -1.96 18.02
C GLY A 394 -15.15 -2.72 18.93
N ASP A 395 -14.66 -3.30 20.02
CA ASP A 395 -15.44 -4.16 20.89
C ASP A 395 -14.99 -4.01 22.35
N GLN A 396 -15.94 -3.75 23.26
CA GLN A 396 -15.68 -3.54 24.69
C GLN A 396 -15.23 -4.83 25.38
N LYS A 397 -15.51 -6.02 24.82
CA LYS A 397 -15.06 -7.28 25.44
C LYS A 397 -13.54 -7.34 25.57
N TYR A 398 -12.80 -6.78 24.60
CA TYR A 398 -11.34 -6.74 24.64
C TYR A 398 -10.82 -5.76 25.71
N LEU A 399 -11.59 -4.72 26.07
CA LEU A 399 -11.26 -3.86 27.21
C LEU A 399 -11.42 -4.62 28.53
N ALA A 400 -12.52 -5.35 28.69
CA ALA A 400 -12.77 -6.17 29.87
C ALA A 400 -11.70 -7.25 30.05
N GLU A 401 -11.41 -8.01 28.99
CA GLU A 401 -10.38 -9.04 28.98
C GLU A 401 -8.99 -8.47 29.34
N ALA A 402 -8.58 -7.37 28.70
CA ALA A 402 -7.29 -6.74 29.00
C ALA A 402 -7.23 -6.21 30.45
N GLN A 403 -8.36 -5.75 31.00
CA GLN A 403 -8.45 -5.31 32.39
C GLN A 403 -8.29 -6.48 33.36
N GLU A 404 -8.97 -7.60 33.12
CA GLU A 404 -8.87 -8.84 33.92
C GLU A 404 -7.45 -9.39 33.93
N LEU A 405 -6.73 -9.25 32.81
CA LEU A 405 -5.32 -9.61 32.67
C LEU A 405 -4.34 -8.60 33.31
N GLY A 406 -4.84 -7.53 33.93
CA GLY A 406 -4.01 -6.61 34.71
C GLY A 406 -3.19 -5.60 33.88
N VAL A 407 -3.61 -5.26 32.66
CA VAL A 407 -2.86 -4.38 31.75
C VAL A 407 -2.61 -2.96 32.28
N MET A 408 -3.36 -2.50 33.30
CA MET A 408 -3.30 -1.13 33.81
C MET A 408 -1.91 -0.73 34.32
N GLY A 409 -1.24 -1.59 35.09
CA GLY A 409 0.12 -1.32 35.59
C GLY A 409 1.12 -1.13 34.44
N PRO A 410 1.23 -2.11 33.52
CA PRO A 410 2.04 -1.98 32.31
C PRO A 410 1.75 -0.74 31.45
N LEU A 411 0.48 -0.31 31.35
CA LEU A 411 0.13 0.90 30.61
C LEU A 411 0.57 2.19 31.31
N VAL A 412 0.43 2.26 32.64
CA VAL A 412 0.90 3.43 33.41
C VAL A 412 2.41 3.58 33.26
N ASP A 413 3.16 2.49 33.37
CA ASP A 413 4.61 2.50 33.12
C ASP A 413 4.91 2.94 31.68
N LEU A 414 4.21 2.39 30.67
CA LEU A 414 4.41 2.79 29.28
C LEU A 414 4.08 4.27 29.02
N ALA A 415 3.09 4.83 29.73
CA ALA A 415 2.71 6.24 29.64
C ALA A 415 3.76 7.19 30.25
N GLN A 416 4.55 6.72 31.22
CA GLN A 416 5.60 7.52 31.88
C GLN A 416 6.95 7.34 31.19
N ASN A 417 7.30 6.10 30.87
CA ASN A 417 8.66 5.69 30.50
C ASN A 417 8.78 5.21 29.04
N GLY A 418 7.68 5.17 28.29
CA GLY A 418 7.68 4.71 26.90
C GLY A 418 8.26 5.69 25.88
N THR A 419 8.32 5.23 24.62
CA THR A 419 8.54 6.10 23.46
C THR A 419 7.41 7.12 23.29
N ASP A 420 7.60 8.19 22.53
CA ASP A 420 6.52 9.18 22.29
C ASP A 420 5.27 8.58 21.66
N ARG A 421 5.44 7.53 20.84
CA ARG A 421 4.32 6.77 20.29
C ARG A 421 3.69 5.86 21.36
N GLY A 422 4.50 5.15 22.13
CA GLY A 422 4.05 4.30 23.24
C GLY A 422 3.24 5.08 24.28
N LYS A 423 3.76 6.24 24.71
CA LYS A 423 3.10 7.14 25.66
C LYS A 423 1.71 7.55 25.21
N ARG A 424 1.59 8.04 23.96
CA ARG A 424 0.30 8.44 23.38
C ARG A 424 -0.68 7.27 23.30
N LYS A 425 -0.23 6.07 22.91
CA LYS A 425 -1.09 4.88 22.82
C LYS A 425 -1.51 4.37 24.19
N ALA A 426 -0.61 4.39 25.17
CA ALA A 426 -0.92 4.02 26.55
C ALA A 426 -1.95 4.97 27.16
N GLN A 427 -1.76 6.28 27.04
CA GLN A 427 -2.71 7.29 27.52
C GLN A 427 -4.10 7.12 26.90
N GLN A 428 -4.15 6.90 25.58
CA GLN A 428 -5.41 6.63 24.87
C GLN A 428 -6.14 5.39 25.42
N LEU A 429 -5.41 4.33 25.76
CA LEU A 429 -6.00 3.11 26.30
C LEU A 429 -6.44 3.28 27.76
N ILE A 430 -5.62 3.94 28.59
CA ILE A 430 -5.94 4.27 29.99
C ILE A 430 -7.23 5.10 30.08
N GLU A 431 -7.36 6.14 29.25
CA GLU A 431 -8.55 6.99 29.22
C GLU A 431 -9.82 6.17 28.90
N ARG A 432 -9.73 5.25 27.92
CA ARG A 432 -10.83 4.36 27.56
C ARG A 432 -11.17 3.37 28.66
N MET A 433 -10.16 2.78 29.29
CA MET A 433 -10.36 1.87 30.43
C MET A 433 -11.01 2.58 31.61
N SER A 434 -10.59 3.81 31.90
CA SER A 434 -11.15 4.61 32.99
C SER A 434 -12.63 4.92 32.76
N ARG A 435 -13.00 5.28 31.52
CA ARG A 435 -14.41 5.46 31.12
C ARG A 435 -15.21 4.17 31.25
N PHE A 436 -14.66 3.06 30.79
CA PHE A 436 -15.30 1.74 30.85
C PHE A 436 -15.58 1.31 32.30
N VAL A 437 -14.59 1.43 33.20
CA VAL A 437 -14.76 1.14 34.63
C VAL A 437 -15.80 2.06 35.28
N GLY A 438 -15.82 3.34 34.90
CA GLY A 438 -16.85 4.27 35.36
C GLY A 438 -18.26 3.83 34.97
N GLN A 439 -18.44 3.39 33.72
CA GLN A 439 -19.71 2.87 33.22
C GLN A 439 -20.13 1.58 33.93
N GLN A 440 -19.21 0.65 34.18
CA GLN A 440 -19.51 -0.58 34.93
C GLN A 440 -19.98 -0.30 36.36
N LYS A 441 -19.30 0.60 37.07
CA LYS A 441 -19.68 0.99 38.44
C LYS A 441 -21.07 1.64 38.48
N GLN A 442 -21.39 2.47 37.49
CA GLN A 442 -22.73 3.08 37.38
C GLN A 442 -23.80 2.03 37.09
N ALA A 443 -23.55 1.07 36.20
CA ALA A 443 -24.47 0.00 35.89
C ALA A 443 -24.70 -0.94 37.10
N GLN A 444 -23.65 -1.26 37.85
CA GLN A 444 -23.74 -2.04 39.09
C GLN A 444 -24.58 -1.31 40.16
N ALA A 445 -24.32 -0.02 40.40
CA ALA A 445 -25.09 0.78 41.35
C ALA A 445 -26.58 0.89 40.96
N GLN A 446 -26.89 1.01 39.66
CA GLN A 446 -28.28 1.01 39.17
C GLN A 446 -28.97 -0.34 39.36
N THR A 447 -28.25 -1.44 39.15
CA THR A 447 -28.78 -2.80 39.34
C THR A 447 -29.03 -3.11 40.82
N GLU A 448 -28.11 -2.71 41.70
CA GLU A 448 -28.27 -2.83 43.16
C GLU A 448 -29.46 -2.00 43.66
N THR A 449 -29.62 -0.77 43.16
CA THR A 449 -30.76 0.09 43.49
C THR A 449 -32.09 -0.52 43.03
N GLN A 450 -32.15 -1.08 41.81
CA GLN A 450 -33.36 -1.75 41.30
C GLN A 450 -33.70 -3.04 42.07
N SER A 451 -32.69 -3.79 42.49
CA SER A 451 -32.86 -5.03 43.26
C SER A 451 -33.37 -4.76 44.68
N GLN A 452 -32.92 -3.66 45.30
CA GLN A 452 -33.42 -3.20 46.61
C GLN A 452 -34.87 -2.69 46.53
N VAL A 453 -35.27 -2.06 45.42
CA VAL A 453 -36.65 -1.60 45.21
C VAL A 453 -37.61 -2.78 44.98
N GLN A 454 -37.18 -3.86 44.33
CA GLN A 454 -38.01 -5.07 44.16
C GLN A 454 -38.15 -5.91 45.43
N THR A 455 -37.16 -5.91 46.34
CA THR A 455 -37.25 -6.65 47.61
C THR A 455 -38.08 -5.92 48.69
N GLN A 456 -38.42 -4.64 48.48
CA GLN A 456 -39.27 -3.86 49.40
C GLN A 456 -40.75 -3.79 48.97
N GLN A 457 -41.19 -4.50 47.93
CA GLN A 457 -42.63 -4.60 47.63
C GLN A 457 -43.33 -5.47 48.69
N PRO A 458 -44.37 -4.96 49.39
CA PRO A 458 -45.06 -5.72 50.42
C PRO A 458 -45.81 -6.91 49.81
N GLN A 459 -45.66 -8.10 50.41
CA GLN A 459 -46.46 -9.28 50.05
C GLN A 459 -47.96 -8.94 50.13
N PRO A 460 -48.78 -9.32 49.14
CA PRO A 460 -50.21 -9.11 49.21
C PRO A 460 -50.76 -9.92 50.39
N SER A 461 -51.35 -9.22 51.35
CA SER A 461 -52.03 -9.78 52.50
C SER A 461 -53.07 -10.81 52.05
N SER A 462 -52.92 -12.04 52.54
CA SER A 462 -53.90 -13.11 52.38
C SER A 462 -55.23 -12.68 52.99
N ILE A 463 -56.18 -12.26 52.16
CA ILE A 463 -57.56 -12.03 52.55
C ILE A 463 -58.17 -13.41 52.86
N SER A 464 -58.31 -13.69 54.15
CA SER A 464 -59.12 -14.78 54.66
C SER A 464 -60.59 -14.52 54.32
N ASN A 465 -61.18 -15.34 53.46
CA ASN A 465 -62.62 -15.39 53.23
C ASN A 465 -63.32 -15.91 54.49
N PRO A 466 -64.31 -15.19 55.05
CA PRO A 466 -65.27 -15.77 55.94
C PRO A 466 -66.34 -16.52 55.14
N ALA A 467 -66.77 -17.65 55.68
CA ALA A 467 -67.89 -18.45 55.21
C ALA A 467 -69.18 -17.62 55.10
N ASP A 468 -70.02 -17.92 54.11
CA ASP A 468 -71.42 -18.31 54.37
C ASP A 468 -72.20 -18.72 53.10
N LYS A 469 -72.93 -19.82 53.29
CA LYS A 469 -74.07 -20.42 52.54
C LYS A 469 -73.85 -21.26 51.29
#